data_AF-A0A816HF02-F1
#
_entry.id   AF-A0A816HF02-F1
#
_cell.length_a   1.000
_cell.length_b   1.000
_cell.length_c   1.000
_cell.angle_alpha   90.00
_cell.angle_beta   90.00
_cell.angle_gamma   90.00
#
_symmetry.space_group_name_H-M   'P 1'
#
loop_
_entity.id
_entity.type
_entity.pdbx_description
1 polymer ?
#
loop_
_entity_poly.entity_id
_entity_poly.type
_entity_poly.pdbx_seq_one_letter_code
_entity_poly.pdbx_strand_id
1 'polypeptide(L)'
;MVDFQLDIYNKLHSEGEEPKELIGKREEIVSQFTELSQAVQPLMDAVVTEDAARLIEHQRNSDSMLTLNFLQKNFGIERSMVDALYTFARYVYDCGDYSRAATNLGLYRALVPNSDKNMMSCLWGKLASEILMQRWDDAYDDLNQLKEAIETSSSRSPLDLLHQRTWFIHWSLFVYFNHPRGRDDLVQLFLGSPTSTTNQT
;
A
#
# COMPACT_ATOMS: atom_id res chain seq x y z
N MET A 1 2.25 12.07 -10.72
CA MET A 1 2.55 13.50 -10.44
C MET A 1 2.74 14.30 -11.74
N VAL A 2 1.68 14.98 -12.22
CA VAL A 2 1.71 15.78 -13.47
C VAL A 2 2.52 17.07 -13.28
N ASP A 3 2.49 17.66 -12.09
CA ASP A 3 3.24 18.88 -11.76
C ASP A 3 4.77 18.68 -11.92
N PHE A 4 5.29 17.52 -11.55
CA PHE A 4 6.71 17.19 -11.77
C PHE A 4 7.07 17.05 -13.26
N GLN A 5 6.13 16.56 -14.08
CA GLN A 5 6.33 16.47 -15.52
C GLN A 5 6.33 17.86 -16.17
N LEU A 6 5.45 18.76 -15.69
CA LEU A 6 5.44 20.16 -16.10
C LEU A 6 6.75 20.86 -15.73
N ASP A 7 7.25 20.66 -14.51
CA ASP A 7 8.54 21.22 -14.07
C ASP A 7 9.72 20.73 -14.91
N ILE A 8 9.76 19.44 -15.25
CA ILE A 8 10.80 18.90 -16.14
C ILE A 8 10.64 19.47 -17.55
N TYR A 9 9.41 19.55 -18.06
CA TYR A 9 9.14 20.09 -19.38
C TYR A 9 9.58 21.55 -19.50
N ASN A 10 9.28 22.37 -18.49
CA ASN A 10 9.68 23.76 -18.39
C ASN A 10 11.20 23.94 -18.27
N LYS A 11 11.88 23.01 -17.58
CA LYS A 11 13.36 22.98 -17.54
C LYS A 11 13.99 22.58 -18.88
N LEU A 12 13.32 21.74 -19.66
CA LEU A 12 13.83 21.24 -20.93
C LEU A 12 13.54 22.21 -22.09
N HIS A 13 12.41 22.91 -22.03
CA HIS A 13 11.97 23.87 -23.03
C HIS A 13 11.79 25.24 -22.36
N SER A 14 12.86 26.03 -22.36
CA SER A 14 12.90 27.36 -21.74
C SER A 14 11.90 28.38 -22.30
N GLU A 15 11.24 28.08 -23.43
CA GLU A 15 10.30 28.97 -24.14
C GLU A 15 9.18 28.19 -24.88
N GLY A 16 8.55 27.21 -24.22
CA GLY A 16 7.37 26.52 -24.76
C GLY A 16 6.13 26.74 -23.90
N GLU A 17 4.98 27.06 -24.51
CA GLU A 17 3.68 27.03 -23.82
C GLU A 17 3.48 25.65 -23.16
N GLU A 18 3.01 25.63 -21.91
CA GLU A 18 2.69 24.39 -21.21
C GLU A 18 1.76 23.53 -22.09
N PRO A 19 2.08 22.24 -22.32
CA PRO A 19 1.28 21.38 -23.16
C PRO A 19 -0.15 21.33 -22.63
N LYS A 20 -1.12 21.76 -23.45
CA LYS A 20 -2.55 21.74 -23.11
C LYS A 20 -3.04 20.34 -22.70
N GLU A 21 -2.38 19.29 -23.19
CA GLU A 21 -2.64 17.91 -22.77
C GLU A 21 -2.30 17.63 -21.30
N LEU A 22 -1.22 18.23 -20.76
CA LEU A 22 -0.82 18.04 -19.36
C LEU A 22 -1.73 18.83 -18.42
N ILE A 23 -2.16 20.02 -18.83
CA ILE A 23 -3.16 20.82 -18.09
C ILE A 23 -4.51 20.08 -18.06
N GLY A 24 -4.97 19.55 -19.19
CA GLY A 24 -6.21 18.75 -19.24
C GLY A 24 -6.16 17.51 -18.36
N LYS A 25 -5.03 16.78 -18.37
CA LYS A 25 -4.82 15.63 -17.47
C LYS A 25 -4.82 16.03 -16.00
N ARG A 26 -4.26 17.20 -15.67
CA ARG A 26 -4.28 17.73 -14.30
C ARG A 26 -5.71 17.98 -13.82
N GLU A 27 -6.54 18.65 -14.63
CA GLU A 27 -7.93 18.93 -14.29
C GLU A 27 -8.76 17.65 -14.12
N GLU A 28 -8.57 16.66 -15.00
CA GLU A 28 -9.23 15.36 -14.89
C GLU A 28 -8.87 14.64 -13.58
N ILE A 29 -7.57 14.59 -13.25
CA ILE A 29 -7.08 13.96 -12.01
C ILE A 29 -7.62 14.69 -10.77
N VAL A 30 -7.67 16.02 -10.78
CA VAL A 30 -8.21 16.81 -9.66
C VAL A 30 -9.71 16.60 -9.49
N SER A 31 -10.47 16.49 -10.59
CA SER A 31 -11.90 16.19 -10.54
C SER A 31 -12.16 14.82 -9.92
N GLN A 32 -11.49 13.78 -10.45
CA GLN A 32 -11.62 12.42 -9.94
C GLN A 32 -11.17 12.30 -8.48
N PHE A 33 -10.10 13.02 -8.09
CA PHE A 33 -9.64 13.09 -6.71
C PHE A 33 -10.70 13.70 -5.79
N THR A 34 -11.37 14.78 -6.23
CA THR A 34 -12.40 15.46 -5.43
C THR A 34 -13.62 14.57 -5.24
N GLU A 35 -14.08 13.90 -6.30
CA GLU A 35 -15.20 12.95 -6.25
C GLU A 35 -14.91 11.77 -5.30
N LEU A 36 -13.74 11.16 -5.44
CA LEU A 36 -13.33 10.04 -4.59
C LEU A 36 -13.08 10.47 -3.14
N SER A 37 -12.51 11.66 -2.93
CA SER A 37 -12.31 12.19 -1.58
C SER A 37 -13.65 12.44 -0.88
N GLN A 38 -14.66 12.95 -1.58
CA GLN A 38 -16.00 13.13 -1.02
C GLN A 38 -16.67 11.78 -0.71
N ALA A 39 -16.48 10.77 -1.55
CA ALA A 39 -17.02 9.43 -1.31
C ALA A 39 -16.38 8.73 -0.09
N VAL A 40 -15.10 8.99 0.17
CA VAL A 40 -14.33 8.35 1.26
C VAL A 40 -14.40 9.16 2.57
N GLN A 41 -14.78 10.44 2.52
CA GLN A 41 -14.88 11.32 3.70
C GLN A 41 -15.71 10.72 4.87
N PRO A 42 -16.90 10.13 4.65
CA PRO A 42 -17.69 9.54 5.74
C PRO A 42 -16.97 8.38 6.42
N LEU A 43 -16.15 7.65 5.67
CA LEU A 43 -15.37 6.52 6.18
C LEU A 43 -14.19 7.03 7.01
N MET A 44 -13.54 8.11 6.57
CA MET A 44 -12.47 8.77 7.35
C MET A 44 -13.01 9.34 8.67
N ASP A 45 -14.17 10.00 8.63
CA ASP A 45 -14.80 10.57 9.84
C ASP A 45 -15.24 9.46 10.81
N ALA A 46 -15.72 8.32 10.31
CA ALA A 46 -16.03 7.15 11.14
C ALA A 46 -14.78 6.56 11.81
N VAL A 47 -13.64 6.53 11.12
CA VAL A 47 -12.36 6.03 11.66
C VAL A 47 -11.77 6.95 12.72
N VAL A 48 -11.99 8.27 12.62
CA VAL A 48 -11.55 9.25 13.62
C VAL A 48 -12.33 9.12 14.93
N THR A 49 -13.50 8.47 14.92
CA THR A 49 -14.25 8.20 16.15
C THR A 49 -13.46 7.23 17.03
N GLU A 50 -13.22 7.61 18.28
CA GLU A 50 -12.28 6.97 19.22
C GLU A 50 -12.52 5.45 19.43
N ASP A 51 -13.75 4.99 19.20
CA ASP A 51 -14.14 3.57 19.27
C ASP A 51 -13.66 2.75 18.06
N ALA A 52 -13.63 3.33 16.85
CA ALA A 52 -13.20 2.64 15.64
C ALA A 52 -11.67 2.46 15.61
N ALA A 53 -10.91 3.46 16.05
CA ALA A 53 -9.46 3.40 16.16
C ALA A 53 -9.00 2.30 17.14
N ARG A 54 -9.64 2.21 18.32
CA ARG A 54 -9.36 1.15 19.32
C ARG A 54 -9.72 -0.25 18.81
N LEU A 55 -10.79 -0.38 18.02
CA LEU A 55 -11.18 -1.67 17.43
C LEU A 55 -10.23 -2.11 16.31
N ILE A 56 -9.76 -1.18 15.47
CA ILE A 56 -8.76 -1.47 14.42
C ILE A 56 -7.43 -1.95 15.02
N GLU A 57 -7.01 -1.34 16.13
CA GLU A 57 -5.77 -1.69 16.82
C GLU A 57 -5.87 -3.03 17.56
N HIS A 58 -7.01 -3.30 18.22
CA HIS A 58 -7.24 -4.56 18.94
C HIS A 58 -7.58 -5.77 18.04
N GLN A 59 -8.16 -5.56 16.84
CA GLN A 59 -8.63 -6.64 15.96
C GLN A 59 -7.67 -7.00 14.81
N ARG A 60 -6.50 -6.37 14.71
CA ARG A 60 -5.42 -6.70 13.75
C ARG A 60 -5.06 -8.21 13.73
N ASN A 61 -5.44 -8.96 14.77
CA ASN A 61 -5.02 -10.34 15.00
C ASN A 61 -6.11 -11.41 14.97
N SER A 62 -7.43 -11.13 14.83
CA SER A 62 -8.41 -12.23 15.04
C SER A 62 -9.67 -12.29 14.17
N ASP A 63 -10.36 -11.20 13.78
CA ASP A 63 -11.57 -11.37 12.93
C ASP A 63 -12.00 -10.09 12.17
N SER A 64 -11.37 -9.84 11.02
CA SER A 64 -11.74 -8.73 10.11
C SER A 64 -13.23 -8.72 9.70
N MET A 65 -13.91 -9.88 9.69
CA MET A 65 -15.35 -9.98 9.45
C MET A 65 -16.21 -9.32 10.55
N LEU A 66 -15.78 -9.33 11.81
CA LEU A 66 -16.53 -8.69 12.90
C LEU A 66 -16.45 -7.16 12.80
N THR A 67 -15.29 -6.64 12.40
CA THR A 67 -15.07 -5.22 12.16
C THR A 67 -15.97 -4.68 11.05
N LEU A 68 -16.08 -5.37 9.91
CA LEU A 68 -17.01 -4.96 8.84
C LEU A 68 -18.47 -5.03 9.27
N ASN A 69 -18.89 -6.09 9.95
CA ASN A 69 -20.27 -6.22 10.39
C ASN A 69 -20.65 -5.14 11.42
N PHE A 70 -19.71 -4.75 12.28
CA PHE A 70 -19.90 -3.65 13.24
C PHE A 70 -19.99 -2.29 12.54
N LEU A 71 -19.09 -2.03 11.59
CA LEU A 71 -19.08 -0.80 10.80
C LEU A 71 -20.27 -0.69 9.85
N GLN A 72 -20.75 -1.81 9.30
CA GLN A 72 -21.96 -1.85 8.49
C GLN A 72 -23.21 -1.56 9.33
N LYS A 73 -23.26 -2.06 10.57
CA LYS A 73 -24.39 -1.81 11.49
C LYS A 73 -24.38 -0.41 12.09
N ASN A 74 -23.21 0.15 12.39
CA ASN A 74 -23.10 1.42 13.10
C ASN A 74 -22.93 2.63 12.17
N PHE A 75 -22.27 2.44 11.03
CA PHE A 75 -21.91 3.54 10.12
C PHE A 75 -22.44 3.33 8.68
N GLY A 76 -23.13 2.23 8.39
CA GLY A 76 -23.66 1.95 7.05
C GLY A 76 -22.58 1.72 5.99
N ILE A 77 -21.35 1.37 6.40
CA ILE A 77 -20.22 1.18 5.49
C ILE A 77 -20.45 -0.10 4.67
N GLU A 78 -20.65 0.09 3.36
CA GLU A 78 -20.80 -0.98 2.38
C GLU A 78 -19.44 -1.38 1.79
N ARG A 79 -19.31 -2.62 1.30
CA ARG A 79 -18.10 -3.08 0.57
C ARG A 79 -17.71 -2.14 -0.59
N SER A 80 -18.69 -1.51 -1.22
CA SER A 80 -18.48 -0.49 -2.26
C SER A 80 -17.62 0.69 -1.77
N MET A 81 -17.79 1.13 -0.51
CA MET A 81 -16.98 2.21 0.07
C MET A 81 -15.54 1.75 0.38
N VAL A 82 -15.35 0.47 0.68
CA VAL A 82 -14.03 -0.13 0.92
C VAL A 82 -13.25 -0.25 -0.41
N ASP A 83 -13.93 -0.62 -1.50
CA ASP A 83 -13.35 -0.60 -2.85
C ASP A 83 -13.04 0.83 -3.33
N ALA A 84 -13.89 1.79 -2.98
CA ALA A 84 -13.64 3.21 -3.22
C ALA A 84 -12.42 3.71 -2.41
N LEU A 85 -12.25 3.26 -1.16
CA LEU A 85 -11.07 3.57 -0.35
C LEU A 85 -9.78 3.03 -0.98
N TYR A 86 -9.79 1.81 -1.51
CA TYR A 86 -8.63 1.26 -2.21
C TYR A 86 -8.28 2.05 -3.47
N THR A 87 -9.30 2.39 -4.26
CA THR A 87 -9.12 3.21 -5.47
C THR A 87 -8.59 4.60 -5.11
N PHE A 88 -9.14 5.22 -4.06
CA PHE A 88 -8.65 6.49 -3.54
C PHE A 88 -7.21 6.40 -3.04
N ALA A 89 -6.85 5.36 -2.28
CA ALA A 89 -5.48 5.16 -1.81
C ALA A 89 -4.49 5.01 -2.96
N ARG A 90 -4.89 4.33 -4.05
CA ARG A 90 -4.09 4.25 -5.28
C ARG A 90 -3.91 5.62 -5.94
N TYR A 91 -4.97 6.42 -6.05
CA TYR A 91 -4.86 7.79 -6.58
C TYR A 91 -3.96 8.67 -5.72
N VAL A 92 -4.09 8.60 -4.39
CA VAL A 92 -3.25 9.32 -3.44
C VAL A 92 -1.79 8.93 -3.58
N TYR A 93 -1.51 7.64 -3.79
CA TYR A 93 -0.17 7.13 -4.09
C TYR A 93 0.37 7.68 -5.42
N ASP A 94 -0.43 7.69 -6.49
CA ASP A 94 -0.05 8.20 -7.82
C ASP A 94 0.15 9.74 -7.83
N CYS A 95 -0.53 10.44 -6.91
CA CYS A 95 -0.33 11.86 -6.65
C CYS A 95 0.96 12.16 -5.86
N GLY A 96 1.53 11.16 -5.18
CA GLY A 96 2.79 11.26 -4.44
C GLY A 96 2.63 11.51 -2.94
N ASP A 97 1.42 11.47 -2.39
CA ASP A 97 1.21 11.54 -0.94
C ASP A 97 1.24 10.14 -0.33
N TYR A 98 2.46 9.64 -0.10
CA TYR A 98 2.65 8.28 0.39
C TYR A 98 2.20 8.10 1.85
N SER A 99 2.14 9.16 2.66
CA SER A 99 1.77 9.07 4.08
C SER A 99 0.27 8.81 4.21
N ARG A 100 -0.54 9.53 3.43
CA ARG A 100 -1.99 9.27 3.37
C ARG A 100 -2.28 7.93 2.71
N ALA A 101 -1.54 7.57 1.66
CA ALA A 101 -1.69 6.26 1.01
C ALA A 101 -1.43 5.11 2.00
N ALA A 102 -0.32 5.15 2.76
CA ALA A 102 0.01 4.12 3.75
C ALA A 102 -1.07 3.98 4.83
N THR A 103 -1.58 5.10 5.33
CA THR A 103 -2.67 5.12 6.33
C THR A 103 -3.94 4.49 5.77
N ASN A 104 -4.37 4.92 4.57
CA ASN A 104 -5.58 4.43 3.93
C ASN A 104 -5.49 2.94 3.56
N LEU A 105 -4.33 2.47 3.10
CA LEU A 105 -4.07 1.04 2.84
C LEU A 105 -4.05 0.23 4.15
N GLY A 106 -3.48 0.79 5.22
CA GLY A 106 -3.57 0.21 6.56
C GLY A 106 -5.01 0.05 7.04
N LEU A 107 -5.85 1.06 6.82
CA LEU A 107 -7.28 1.02 7.12
C LEU A 107 -8.00 -0.02 6.25
N TYR A 108 -7.78 -0.03 4.94
CA TYR A 108 -8.33 -1.03 4.03
C TYR A 108 -8.00 -2.45 4.50
N ARG A 109 -6.77 -2.69 4.96
CA ARG A 109 -6.35 -3.99 5.50
C ARG A 109 -7.09 -4.38 6.78
N ALA A 110 -7.33 -3.44 7.69
CA ALA A 110 -8.08 -3.72 8.91
C ALA A 110 -9.54 -4.10 8.60
N LEU A 111 -10.08 -3.53 7.53
CA LEU A 111 -11.46 -3.72 7.09
C LEU A 111 -11.65 -4.98 6.25
N VAL A 112 -10.65 -5.44 5.50
CA VAL A 112 -10.84 -6.53 4.53
C VAL A 112 -10.32 -7.88 5.06
N PRO A 113 -11.07 -8.98 4.90
CA PRO A 113 -10.60 -10.31 5.27
C PRO A 113 -9.30 -10.69 4.54
N ASN A 114 -8.43 -11.45 5.21
CA ASN A 114 -7.13 -11.92 4.66
C ASN A 114 -7.24 -12.77 3.37
N SER A 115 -8.46 -13.21 3.01
CA SER A 115 -8.72 -14.01 1.80
C SER A 115 -8.99 -13.16 0.55
N ASP A 116 -9.02 -11.83 0.63
CA ASP A 116 -9.35 -10.99 -0.51
C ASP A 116 -8.20 -10.89 -1.52
N LYS A 117 -8.56 -10.80 -2.81
CA LYS A 117 -7.66 -10.70 -3.95
C LYS A 117 -6.72 -9.49 -3.85
N ASN A 118 -7.22 -8.38 -3.31
CA ASN A 118 -6.50 -7.11 -3.24
C ASN A 118 -5.51 -7.02 -2.06
N MET A 119 -5.50 -8.00 -1.15
CA MET A 119 -4.67 -7.96 0.07
C MET A 119 -3.18 -7.87 -0.26
N MET A 120 -2.71 -8.67 -1.22
CA MET A 120 -1.30 -8.67 -1.62
C MET A 120 -0.89 -7.33 -2.24
N SER A 121 -1.74 -6.75 -3.09
CA SER A 121 -1.49 -5.44 -3.69
C SER A 121 -1.48 -4.33 -2.64
N CYS A 122 -2.32 -4.44 -1.61
CA CYS A 122 -2.33 -3.53 -0.47
C CYS A 122 -1.02 -3.60 0.33
N LEU A 123 -0.53 -4.81 0.64
CA LEU A 123 0.74 -5.00 1.36
C LEU A 123 1.93 -4.41 0.57
N TRP A 124 1.98 -4.65 -0.74
CA TRP A 124 3.00 -4.05 -1.61
C TRP A 124 2.91 -2.53 -1.67
N GLY A 125 1.70 -1.99 -1.81
CA GLY A 125 1.47 -0.54 -1.85
C GLY A 125 1.83 0.15 -0.53
N LYS A 126 1.54 -0.49 0.61
CA LYS A 126 1.93 0.03 1.94
C LYS A 126 3.44 0.02 2.10
N LEU A 127 4.10 -1.11 1.82
CA LEU A 127 5.56 -1.21 1.84
C LEU A 127 6.23 -0.16 0.94
N ALA A 128 5.72 0.03 -0.28
CA ALA A 128 6.22 1.05 -1.21
C ALA A 128 6.11 2.46 -0.61
N SER A 129 4.96 2.75 0.00
CA SER A 129 4.69 4.04 0.62
C SER A 129 5.64 4.32 1.79
N GLU A 130 5.89 3.34 2.65
CA GLU A 130 6.79 3.48 3.80
C GLU A 130 8.27 3.61 3.37
N ILE A 131 8.70 2.88 2.34
CA ILE A 131 10.05 3.02 1.75
C ILE A 131 10.23 4.42 1.17
N LEU A 132 9.24 4.94 0.43
CA LEU A 132 9.31 6.28 -0.17
C LEU A 132 9.31 7.39 0.89
N MET A 133 8.67 7.15 2.04
CA MET A 133 8.71 8.03 3.22
C MET A 133 9.95 7.82 4.11
N GLN A 134 10.82 6.87 3.77
CA GLN A 134 12.02 6.51 4.53
C GLN A 134 11.74 6.12 5.99
N ARG A 135 10.56 5.55 6.26
CA ARG A 135 10.19 5.03 7.59
C ARG A 135 10.62 3.57 7.70
N TRP A 136 11.88 3.37 8.06
CA TRP A 136 12.50 2.04 8.00
C TRP A 136 11.99 1.07 9.06
N ASP A 137 11.56 1.55 10.22
CA ASP A 137 10.97 0.70 11.28
C ASP A 137 9.62 0.14 10.83
N ASP A 138 8.72 1.01 10.35
CA ASP A 138 7.40 0.61 9.82
C ASP A 138 7.54 -0.28 8.57
N ALA A 139 8.49 0.06 7.68
CA ALA A 139 8.76 -0.74 6.49
C ALA A 139 9.32 -2.13 6.83
N TYR A 140 10.09 -2.27 7.91
CA TYR A 140 10.59 -3.56 8.39
C TYR A 140 9.44 -4.46 8.89
N ASP A 141 8.50 -3.90 9.66
CA ASP A 141 7.31 -4.62 10.10
C ASP A 141 6.42 -5.04 8.92
N ASP A 142 6.22 -4.16 7.95
CA ASP A 142 5.44 -4.47 6.74
C ASP A 142 6.13 -5.51 5.85
N LEU A 143 7.46 -5.49 5.77
CA LEU A 143 8.23 -6.48 5.04
C LEU A 143 8.07 -7.88 5.66
N ASN A 144 8.11 -8.00 6.98
CA ASN A 144 7.89 -9.28 7.66
C ASN A 144 6.47 -9.82 7.42
N GLN A 145 5.46 -8.96 7.48
CA GLN A 145 4.07 -9.34 7.18
C GLN A 145 3.90 -9.77 5.70
N LEU A 146 4.60 -9.11 4.78
CA LEU A 146 4.59 -9.50 3.37
C LEU A 146 5.27 -10.85 3.15
N LYS A 147 6.37 -11.13 3.85
CA LYS A 147 7.04 -12.45 3.81
C LYS A 147 6.09 -13.56 4.23
N GLU A 148 5.42 -13.40 5.37
CA GLU A 148 4.44 -14.37 5.87
C GLU A 148 3.27 -14.57 4.90
N ALA A 149 2.77 -13.49 4.30
CA ALA A 149 1.69 -13.55 3.32
C ALA A 149 2.11 -14.29 2.03
N ILE A 150 3.34 -14.10 1.55
CA ILE A 150 3.88 -14.81 0.39
C ILE A 150 4.04 -16.30 0.72
N GLU A 151 4.57 -16.65 1.89
CA GLU A 151 4.78 -18.05 2.31
C GLU A 151 3.48 -18.80 2.56
N THR A 152 2.46 -18.12 3.12
CA THR A 152 1.15 -18.72 3.42
C THR A 152 0.29 -18.92 2.15
N SER A 153 0.59 -18.20 1.06
CA SER A 153 -0.15 -18.24 -0.21
C SER A 153 0.07 -19.53 -1.03
N SER A 154 -0.36 -20.66 -0.47
CA SER A 154 -0.25 -22.01 -1.01
C SER A 154 -1.12 -22.27 -2.25
N SER A 155 -2.02 -21.35 -2.61
CA SER A 155 -2.94 -21.45 -3.75
C SER A 155 -2.43 -20.82 -5.05
N ARG A 156 -1.22 -20.24 -5.08
CA ARG A 156 -0.66 -19.57 -6.26
C ARG A 156 0.13 -20.50 -7.16
N SER A 157 0.22 -20.14 -8.45
CA SER A 157 1.07 -20.88 -9.37
C SER A 157 2.55 -20.79 -8.92
N PRO A 158 3.36 -21.83 -9.11
CA PRO A 158 4.78 -21.80 -8.74
C PRO A 158 5.54 -20.64 -9.41
N LEU A 159 5.14 -20.26 -10.63
CA LEU A 159 5.72 -19.14 -11.37
C LEU A 159 5.42 -17.79 -10.70
N ASP A 160 4.16 -17.58 -10.29
CA ASP A 160 3.77 -16.35 -9.59
C ASP A 160 4.48 -16.26 -8.24
N LEU A 161 4.59 -17.38 -7.52
CA LEU A 161 5.29 -17.42 -6.25
C LEU A 161 6.78 -17.09 -6.40
N LEU A 162 7.43 -17.63 -7.43
CA LEU A 162 8.81 -17.30 -7.78
C LEU A 162 8.95 -15.79 -8.04
N HIS A 163 8.07 -15.22 -8.86
CA HIS A 163 8.11 -13.79 -9.17
C HIS A 163 7.95 -12.91 -7.92
N GLN A 164 6.99 -13.24 -7.05
CA GLN A 164 6.76 -12.52 -5.79
C GLN A 164 7.97 -12.61 -4.85
N ARG A 165 8.61 -13.79 -4.76
CA ARG A 165 9.84 -13.97 -3.99
C ARG A 165 11.00 -13.15 -4.55
N THR A 166 11.18 -13.12 -5.87
CA THR A 166 12.23 -12.32 -6.51
C THR A 166 12.02 -10.82 -6.23
N TRP A 167 10.79 -10.33 -6.32
CA TRP A 167 10.48 -8.95 -5.97
C TRP A 167 10.69 -8.67 -4.49
N PHE A 168 10.28 -9.60 -3.63
CA PHE A 168 10.50 -9.50 -2.19
C PHE A 168 11.98 -9.36 -1.85
N ILE A 169 12.82 -10.21 -2.46
CA ILE A 169 14.27 -10.13 -2.31
C ILE A 169 14.77 -8.74 -2.70
N HIS A 170 14.39 -8.23 -3.88
CA HIS A 170 14.83 -6.91 -4.33
C HIS A 170 14.40 -5.78 -3.39
N TRP A 171 13.14 -5.78 -2.97
CA TRP A 171 12.57 -4.74 -2.13
C TRP A 171 13.08 -4.81 -0.68
N SER A 172 13.35 -6.01 -0.19
CA SER A 172 13.94 -6.24 1.14
C SER A 172 15.31 -5.59 1.29
N LEU A 173 16.09 -5.48 0.20
CA LEU A 173 17.39 -4.82 0.24
C LEU A 173 17.27 -3.36 0.69
N PHE A 174 16.28 -2.61 0.16
CA PHE A 174 16.07 -1.21 0.56
C PHE A 174 15.84 -1.08 2.05
N VAL A 175 15.05 -1.95 2.64
CA VAL A 175 14.73 -1.93 4.08
C VAL A 175 15.94 -2.41 4.90
N TYR A 176 16.53 -3.55 4.54
CA TYR A 176 17.59 -4.16 5.34
C TYR A 176 18.91 -3.38 5.34
N PHE A 177 19.24 -2.67 4.27
CA PHE A 177 20.43 -1.82 4.25
C PHE A 177 20.28 -0.58 5.15
N ASN A 178 19.06 -0.09 5.34
CA ASN A 178 18.78 1.13 6.09
C ASN A 178 18.32 0.87 7.54
N HIS A 179 17.83 -0.33 7.85
CA HIS A 179 17.39 -0.69 9.20
C HIS A 179 18.56 -1.24 10.04
N PRO A 180 18.72 -0.82 11.32
CA PRO A 180 19.83 -1.25 12.18
C PRO A 180 19.94 -2.76 12.38
N ARG A 181 18.80 -3.46 12.40
CA ARG A 181 18.73 -4.93 12.54
C ARG A 181 18.69 -5.68 11.22
N GLY A 182 18.55 -4.98 10.10
CA GLY A 182 18.32 -5.60 8.79
C GLY A 182 19.50 -6.43 8.27
N ARG A 183 20.73 -6.16 8.74
CA ARG A 183 21.93 -6.85 8.27
C ARG A 183 21.95 -8.33 8.66
N ASP A 184 21.53 -8.65 9.89
CA ASP A 184 21.50 -10.03 10.37
C ASP A 184 20.41 -10.83 9.65
N ASP A 185 19.23 -10.23 9.47
CA ASP A 185 18.11 -10.84 8.74
C ASP A 185 18.41 -11.01 7.25
N LEU A 186 19.18 -10.08 6.65
CA LEU A 186 19.65 -10.21 5.28
C LEU A 186 20.58 -11.42 5.14
N VAL A 187 21.54 -11.59 6.04
CA VAL A 187 22.42 -12.77 6.04
C VAL A 187 21.59 -14.04 6.17
N GLN A 188 20.60 -14.07 7.07
CA GLN A 188 19.73 -15.22 7.25
C GLN A 188 18.86 -15.50 6.01
N LEU A 189 18.31 -14.47 5.36
CA LEU A 189 17.45 -14.60 4.19
C LEU A 189 18.20 -15.13 2.96
N PHE A 190 19.44 -14.67 2.74
CA PHE A 190 20.22 -15.03 1.54
C PHE A 190 21.12 -16.24 1.73
N LEU A 191 21.68 -16.44 2.93
CA LEU A 191 22.70 -17.45 3.21
C LEU A 191 22.23 -18.57 4.15
N GLY A 192 21.05 -18.42 4.77
CA GLY A 192 20.41 -19.50 5.51
C GLY A 192 19.98 -20.64 4.58
N SER A 193 20.52 -21.85 4.80
CA SER A 193 20.10 -23.08 4.10
C SER A 193 18.77 -23.63 4.68
N PRO A 194 17.84 -24.22 3.89
CA PRO A 194 17.69 -24.24 2.44
C PRO A 194 16.30 -23.76 1.96
N THR A 195 16.27 -22.63 1.25
CA THR A 195 15.42 -22.46 0.05
C THR A 195 16.30 -21.97 -1.10
N SER A 196 17.45 -22.63 -1.30
CA SER A 196 18.47 -22.29 -2.30
C SER A 196 18.05 -22.52 -3.76
N THR A 197 16.82 -22.93 -4.04
CA THR A 197 16.34 -23.12 -5.42
C THR A 197 15.85 -21.83 -6.09
N THR A 198 15.67 -20.73 -5.35
CA THR A 198 15.15 -19.47 -5.93
C THR A 198 16.25 -18.55 -6.48
N ASN A 199 17.47 -18.64 -5.94
CA ASN A 199 18.58 -17.76 -6.31
C ASN A 199 19.53 -18.38 -7.35
N GLN A 200 19.23 -19.58 -7.86
CA GLN A 200 20.10 -20.35 -8.77
C GLN A 200 19.49 -20.61 -10.16
N THR A 201 18.39 -19.94 -10.52
CA THR A 201 17.84 -19.93 -11.88
C THR A 201 17.98 -18.55 -12.49
#